data_AF-A0A1I8PB73-F1
#
_entry.id   AF-A0A1I8PB73-F1
#
_cell.length_a   1.000
_cell.length_b   1.000
_cell.length_c   1.000
_cell.angle_alpha   90.00
_cell.angle_beta   90.00
_cell.angle_gamma   90.00
#
_symmetry.space_group_name_H-M   'P 1'
#
loop_
_entity.id
_entity.type
_entity.pdbx_description
1 polymer ?
#
loop_
_entity_poly.entity_id
_entity_poly.type
_entity_poly.pdbx_seq_one_letter_code
_entity_poly.pdbx_strand_id
1 'polypeptide(L)'
;MVAQTTNGSLMFYPFTAEKFRHEVHSSVYRCKLRNLVGTVLSREVHVKGVVNQKYTVQVHDEYVMAGNTAVLKCQVPSYMSEFVMVTAWIQDTGMHLYPNTDIGGKYTVLSNGELYINNAGPNDAYKSYTCRTVNRLTGEVQASTYPGRIIVTEPKGMVQPRINVEKHSMRHVVLNGQTTLPCIAQGHPVPTYR
;
A
#
# COMPACT_ATOMS: atom_id res chain seq x y z
N MET A 1 -8.98 -31.05 -4.08
CA MET A 1 -8.71 -29.59 -4.18
C MET A 1 -9.94 -28.80 -3.75
N VAL A 2 -11.13 -29.17 -4.22
CA VAL A 2 -12.40 -28.64 -3.70
C VAL A 2 -13.34 -29.80 -3.36
N ALA A 3 -14.08 -29.71 -2.26
CA ALA A 3 -15.11 -30.68 -1.90
C ALA A 3 -16.34 -29.97 -1.32
N GLN A 4 -17.52 -30.53 -1.57
CA GLN A 4 -18.74 -30.10 -0.90
C GLN A 4 -19.01 -31.02 0.29
N THR A 5 -19.22 -30.45 1.47
CA THR A 5 -19.54 -31.19 2.70
C THR A 5 -21.04 -31.45 2.81
N THR A 6 -21.42 -32.38 3.70
CA THR A 6 -22.83 -32.78 3.92
C THR A 6 -23.73 -31.66 4.43
N ASN A 7 -23.15 -30.64 5.07
CA ASN A 7 -23.87 -29.42 5.48
C ASN A 7 -23.95 -28.34 4.38
N GLY A 8 -23.48 -28.64 3.15
CA GLY A 8 -23.55 -27.75 2.00
C GLY A 8 -22.39 -26.76 1.85
N SER A 9 -21.38 -26.78 2.73
CA SER A 9 -20.19 -25.94 2.58
C SER A 9 -19.31 -26.38 1.42
N LEU A 10 -18.69 -25.42 0.73
CA LEU A 10 -17.69 -25.65 -0.31
C LEU A 10 -16.29 -25.42 0.28
N MET A 11 -15.53 -26.49 0.46
CA MET A 11 -14.21 -26.47 1.08
C MET A 11 -13.11 -26.42 0.03
N PHE A 12 -12.20 -25.47 0.15
CA PHE A 12 -10.97 -25.36 -0.65
C PHE A 12 -9.79 -25.84 0.20
N TYR A 13 -9.11 -26.90 -0.26
CA TYR A 13 -7.96 -27.45 0.46
C TYR A 13 -6.66 -26.74 0.09
N PRO A 14 -5.65 -26.71 0.99
CA PRO A 14 -4.32 -26.23 0.64
C PRO A 14 -3.76 -26.93 -0.60
N PHE A 15 -3.08 -26.17 -1.44
CA PHE A 15 -2.50 -26.65 -2.69
C PHE A 15 -1.10 -26.07 -2.88
N THR A 16 -0.26 -26.78 -3.61
CA THR A 16 1.07 -26.30 -4.02
C THR A 16 0.97 -25.51 -5.31
N ALA A 17 1.99 -24.71 -5.65
CA ALA A 17 2.00 -23.85 -6.83
C ALA A 17 1.65 -24.62 -8.12
N GLU A 18 2.14 -25.86 -8.26
CA GLU A 18 1.95 -26.70 -9.45
C GLU A 18 0.51 -27.20 -9.60
N LYS A 19 -0.27 -27.19 -8.51
CA LYS A 19 -1.67 -27.60 -8.48
C LYS A 19 -2.63 -26.43 -8.64
N PHE A 20 -2.12 -25.21 -8.88
CA PHE A 20 -2.98 -24.07 -9.13
C PHE A 20 -3.76 -24.23 -10.44
N ARG A 21 -5.08 -24.16 -10.34
CA ARG A 21 -6.02 -24.22 -11.46
C ARG A 21 -6.90 -22.97 -11.45
N HIS A 22 -6.93 -22.22 -12.55
CA HIS A 22 -7.65 -20.94 -12.63
C HIS A 22 -9.15 -21.12 -12.43
N GLU A 23 -9.73 -22.15 -13.06
CA GLU A 23 -11.14 -22.53 -12.99
C GLU A 23 -11.61 -22.97 -11.59
N VAL A 24 -10.68 -23.28 -10.69
CA VAL A 24 -10.95 -23.68 -9.31
C VAL A 24 -10.62 -22.56 -8.33
N HIS A 25 -9.42 -21.99 -8.44
CA HIS A 25 -8.90 -21.05 -7.44
C HIS A 25 -9.07 -19.59 -7.83
N SER A 26 -9.46 -19.25 -9.06
CA SER A 26 -9.67 -17.87 -9.49
C SER A 26 -10.96 -17.77 -10.28
N SER A 27 -12.07 -18.06 -9.61
CA SER A 27 -13.37 -18.23 -10.23
C SER A 27 -14.51 -17.68 -9.36
N VAL A 28 -15.69 -17.56 -9.95
CA VAL A 28 -16.90 -17.07 -9.28
C VAL A 28 -17.84 -18.24 -9.02
N TYR A 29 -18.19 -18.42 -7.75
CA TYR A 29 -19.07 -19.48 -7.29
C TYR A 29 -20.44 -18.92 -6.89
N ARG A 30 -21.48 -19.76 -7.00
CA ARG A 30 -22.82 -19.47 -6.48
C ARG A 30 -23.38 -20.70 -5.77
N CYS A 31 -23.99 -20.51 -4.62
CA CYS A 31 -24.77 -21.55 -3.96
C CYS A 31 -26.12 -21.69 -4.68
N LYS A 32 -26.51 -22.93 -4.98
CA LYS A 32 -27.78 -23.27 -5.62
C LYS A 32 -28.60 -24.14 -4.69
N LEU A 33 -29.76 -23.65 -4.29
CA LEU A 33 -30.75 -24.40 -3.51
C LEU A 33 -31.91 -24.78 -4.43
N ARG A 34 -32.34 -26.03 -4.38
CA ARG A 34 -33.47 -26.53 -5.18
C ARG A 34 -34.37 -27.40 -4.32
N ASN A 35 -35.67 -27.19 -4.43
CA ASN A 35 -36.71 -28.08 -3.91
C ASN A 35 -37.72 -28.42 -5.03
N LEU A 36 -38.84 -29.04 -4.68
CA LEU A 36 -39.90 -29.40 -5.63
C LEU A 36 -40.59 -28.20 -6.28
N VAL A 37 -40.60 -27.03 -5.61
CA VAL A 37 -41.30 -25.82 -6.06
C VAL A 37 -40.42 -24.97 -6.98
N GLY A 38 -39.10 -24.95 -6.74
CA GLY A 38 -38.21 -24.11 -7.54
C GLY A 38 -36.75 -24.18 -7.15
N THR A 39 -35.98 -23.23 -7.70
CA THR A 39 -34.54 -23.08 -7.47
C THR A 39 -34.21 -21.63 -7.14
N VAL A 40 -33.34 -21.42 -6.15
CA VAL A 40 -32.82 -20.10 -5.77
C VAL A 40 -31.29 -20.13 -5.85
N LEU A 41 -30.70 -19.04 -6.32
CA LEU A 41 -29.25 -18.85 -6.40
C LEU A 41 -28.80 -17.74 -5.44
N SER A 42 -27.66 -17.93 -4.78
CA SER A 42 -27.05 -16.89 -3.96
C SER A 42 -26.46 -15.75 -4.79
N ARG A 43 -25.98 -14.70 -4.13
CA ARG A 43 -25.03 -13.75 -4.72
C ARG A 43 -23.75 -14.47 -5.21
N GLU A 44 -23.03 -13.81 -6.09
CA GLU A 44 -21.73 -14.25 -6.57
C GLU A 44 -20.69 -14.21 -5.45
N VAL A 45 -19.89 -15.27 -5.36
CA VAL A 45 -18.78 -15.42 -4.40
C VAL A 45 -17.49 -15.51 -5.22
N HIS A 46 -16.68 -14.45 -5.15
CA HIS A 46 -15.40 -14.38 -5.84
C HIS A 46 -14.36 -15.12 -5.01
N VAL A 47 -13.82 -16.22 -5.55
CA VAL A 47 -12.75 -16.99 -4.91
C VAL A 47 -11.45 -16.69 -5.62
N LYS A 48 -10.44 -16.25 -4.86
CA LYS A 48 -9.09 -15.95 -5.32
C LYS A 48 -8.06 -16.61 -4.39
N GLY A 49 -7.66 -17.82 -4.74
CA GLY A 49 -6.51 -18.51 -4.18
C GLY A 49 -5.23 -17.89 -4.74
N VAL A 50 -4.31 -17.57 -3.85
CA VAL A 50 -3.05 -16.92 -4.19
C VAL A 50 -1.93 -17.84 -3.74
N VAL A 51 -1.02 -18.15 -4.67
CA VAL A 51 0.18 -18.92 -4.35
C VAL A 51 1.16 -18.00 -3.63
N ASN A 52 1.66 -18.44 -2.48
CA ASN A 52 2.67 -17.66 -1.76
C ASN A 52 3.98 -17.62 -2.57
N GLN A 53 4.37 -16.43 -2.99
CA GLN A 53 5.61 -16.18 -3.72
C GLN A 53 6.48 -15.23 -2.90
N LYS A 54 7.79 -15.48 -2.92
CA LYS A 54 8.75 -14.55 -2.33
C LYS A 54 8.72 -13.25 -3.11
N TYR A 55 8.71 -12.14 -2.38
CA TYR A 55 8.80 -10.80 -2.92
C TYR A 55 9.89 -10.02 -2.18
N THR A 56 10.30 -8.91 -2.76
CA THR A 56 11.18 -7.93 -2.13
C THR A 56 10.56 -6.56 -2.30
N VAL A 57 10.78 -5.69 -1.32
CA VAL A 57 10.33 -4.31 -1.37
C VAL A 57 11.55 -3.40 -1.29
N GLN A 58 11.45 -2.24 -1.95
CA GLN A 58 12.55 -1.30 -2.07
C GLN A 58 12.06 0.11 -1.81
N VAL A 59 12.96 0.98 -1.37
CA VAL A 59 12.69 2.41 -1.28
C VAL A 59 13.71 3.10 -2.18
N HIS A 60 13.24 3.94 -3.09
CA HIS A 60 14.11 4.75 -3.94
C HIS A 60 14.42 6.08 -3.25
N ASP A 61 15.56 6.66 -3.60
CA ASP A 61 15.89 8.01 -3.20
C ASP A 61 14.94 9.01 -3.87
N GLU A 62 14.50 10.00 -3.11
CA GLU A 62 13.54 11.01 -3.57
C GLU A 62 14.19 12.39 -3.57
N TYR A 63 14.07 13.11 -4.69
CA TYR A 63 14.55 14.48 -4.79
C TYR A 63 13.48 15.46 -4.32
N VAL A 64 13.88 16.44 -3.52
CA VAL A 64 12.97 17.46 -3.01
C VAL A 64 13.66 18.82 -2.97
N MET A 65 12.93 19.87 -3.35
CA MET A 65 13.41 21.24 -3.16
C MET A 65 13.29 21.64 -1.69
N ALA A 66 14.32 22.29 -1.15
CA ALA A 66 14.33 22.75 0.24
C ALA A 66 13.02 23.49 0.61
N GLY A 67 12.46 23.15 1.77
CA GLY A 67 11.19 23.71 2.28
C GLY A 67 9.92 23.03 1.77
N ASN A 68 9.99 22.24 0.68
CA ASN A 68 8.83 21.47 0.20
C ASN A 68 8.65 20.17 1.01
N THR A 69 7.52 19.48 0.81
CA THR A 69 7.27 18.17 1.41
C THR A 69 7.86 17.06 0.53
N ALA A 70 8.72 16.22 1.12
CA ALA A 70 9.23 15.02 0.46
C ALA A 70 8.26 13.85 0.64
N VAL A 71 8.15 12.98 -0.35
CA VAL A 71 7.25 11.82 -0.33
C VAL A 71 8.03 10.56 -0.66
N LEU A 72 8.30 9.72 0.34
CA LEU A 72 8.94 8.44 0.15
C LEU A 72 7.90 7.34 -0.08
N LYS A 73 8.16 6.49 -1.07
CA LYS A 73 7.27 5.41 -1.50
C LYS A 73 7.95 4.06 -1.33
N CYS A 74 7.28 3.15 -0.63
CA CYS A 74 7.69 1.75 -0.56
C CYS A 74 7.27 1.05 -1.85
N GLN A 75 8.24 0.65 -2.67
CA GLN A 75 7.98 -0.05 -3.93
C GLN A 75 7.65 -1.50 -3.65
N VAL A 76 6.35 -1.78 -3.71
CA VAL A 76 5.81 -3.14 -3.70
C VAL A 76 5.62 -3.58 -5.15
N PRO A 77 6.13 -4.76 -5.54
CA PRO A 77 5.88 -5.29 -6.88
C PRO A 77 4.39 -5.36 -7.19
N SER A 78 4.00 -4.99 -8.41
CA SER A 78 2.58 -4.84 -8.80
C SER A 78 1.74 -6.09 -8.54
N TYR A 79 2.30 -7.29 -8.76
CA TYR A 79 1.62 -8.58 -8.53
C TYR A 79 1.33 -8.87 -7.05
N MET A 80 1.99 -8.18 -6.11
CA MET A 80 1.76 -8.31 -4.65
C MET A 80 1.03 -7.11 -4.04
N SER A 81 0.83 -6.03 -4.80
CA SER A 81 0.29 -4.75 -4.30
C SER A 81 -1.08 -4.85 -3.63
N GLU A 82 -1.91 -5.83 -4.01
CA GLU A 82 -3.23 -6.09 -3.40
C GLU A 82 -3.12 -6.77 -2.02
N PHE A 83 -2.07 -7.55 -1.79
CA PHE A 83 -1.92 -8.40 -0.60
C PHE A 83 -0.93 -7.84 0.41
N VAL A 84 -0.03 -6.95 -0.02
CA VAL A 84 1.02 -6.38 0.80
C VAL A 84 0.65 -4.95 1.19
N MET A 85 0.74 -4.64 2.47
CA MET A 85 0.54 -3.28 2.98
C MET A 85 1.77 -2.81 3.76
N VAL A 86 2.06 -1.51 3.66
CA VAL A 86 3.06 -0.86 4.53
C VAL A 86 2.46 -0.69 5.93
N THR A 87 3.20 -1.12 6.94
CA THR A 87 2.80 -1.07 8.35
C THR A 87 3.53 0.01 9.14
N ALA A 88 4.74 0.35 8.72
CA ALA A 88 5.56 1.39 9.34
C ALA A 88 6.69 1.81 8.42
N TRP A 89 7.25 2.98 8.70
CA TRP A 89 8.57 3.40 8.25
C TRP A 89 9.52 3.41 9.43
N ILE A 90 10.79 3.07 9.19
CA ILE A 90 11.81 2.94 10.21
C ILE A 90 12.96 3.85 9.80
N GLN A 91 13.31 4.81 10.66
CA GLN A 91 14.52 5.62 10.48
C GLN A 91 15.76 4.84 10.93
N ASP A 92 16.92 5.23 10.43
CA ASP A 92 18.23 4.75 10.89
C ASP A 92 18.47 4.88 12.39
N THR A 93 17.89 5.88 13.04
CA THR A 93 17.92 6.04 14.50
C THR A 93 17.12 4.98 15.27
N GLY A 94 16.37 4.12 14.57
CA GLY A 94 15.46 3.14 15.15
C GLY A 94 14.06 3.70 15.45
N MET A 95 13.78 4.95 15.09
CA MET A 95 12.44 5.53 15.26
C MET A 95 11.44 4.89 14.29
N HIS A 96 10.32 4.42 14.84
CA HIS A 96 9.21 3.85 14.07
C HIS A 96 8.12 4.90 13.82
N LEU A 97 7.77 5.08 12.54
CA LEU A 97 6.73 5.97 12.06
C LEU A 97 5.53 5.12 11.61
N TYR A 98 4.39 5.29 12.27
CA TYR A 98 3.20 4.49 12.01
C TYR A 98 2.15 5.28 11.21
N PRO A 99 1.27 4.58 10.46
CA PRO A 99 0.12 5.23 9.83
C PRO A 99 -0.70 6.03 10.84
N ASN A 100 -1.19 7.20 10.41
CA ASN A 100 -2.01 8.11 11.22
C ASN A 100 -1.33 8.64 12.50
N THR A 101 -0.02 8.48 12.66
CA THR A 101 0.74 9.22 13.67
C THR A 101 1.36 10.45 13.04
N ASP A 102 1.05 11.62 13.59
CA ASP A 102 1.77 12.86 13.31
C ASP A 102 2.81 13.09 14.41
N ILE A 103 4.08 13.01 14.05
CA ILE A 103 5.19 13.26 14.99
C ILE A 103 5.65 14.70 14.78
N GLY A 104 5.07 15.59 15.60
CA GLY A 104 5.46 17.00 15.67
C GLY A 104 5.25 17.78 14.37
N GLY A 105 4.30 17.37 13.52
CA GLY A 105 4.03 18.00 12.23
C GLY A 105 5.09 17.68 11.15
N LYS A 106 6.16 16.96 11.49
CA LYS A 106 7.30 16.71 10.61
C LYS A 106 7.10 15.47 9.74
N TYR A 107 6.62 14.39 10.34
CA TYR A 107 6.44 13.10 9.67
C TYR A 107 4.98 12.69 9.71
N THR A 108 4.46 12.28 8.55
CA THR A 108 3.09 11.76 8.44
C THR A 108 3.12 10.52 7.54
N VAL A 109 2.59 9.40 8.03
CA VAL A 109 2.40 8.20 7.21
C VAL A 109 0.92 8.09 6.86
N LEU A 110 0.61 8.11 5.57
CA LEU A 110 -0.77 7.99 5.09
C LEU A 110 -1.22 6.52 5.01
N SER A 111 -2.52 6.32 4.90
CA SER A 111 -3.14 4.98 4.81
C SER A 111 -2.73 4.18 3.57
N ASN A 112 -2.23 4.84 2.53
CA ASN A 112 -1.63 4.18 1.36
C ASN A 112 -0.18 3.71 1.59
N GLY A 113 0.39 3.98 2.77
CA GLY A 113 1.73 3.54 3.15
C GLY A 113 2.87 4.48 2.76
N GLU A 114 2.58 5.63 2.16
CA GLU A 114 3.60 6.63 1.83
C GLU A 114 4.01 7.45 3.06
N LEU A 115 5.28 7.81 3.12
CA LEU A 115 5.84 8.67 4.17
C LEU A 115 6.03 10.09 3.64
N TYR A 116 5.41 11.05 4.32
CA TYR A 116 5.49 12.48 4.04
C TYR A 116 6.42 13.13 5.07
N ILE A 117 7.41 13.87 4.58
CA ILE A 117 8.38 14.61 5.39
C ILE A 117 8.18 16.10 5.09
N ASN A 118 7.51 16.81 5.99
CA ASN A 118 7.16 18.21 5.82
C ASN A 118 8.37 19.12 6.00
N ASN A 119 8.41 20.25 5.27
CA ASN A 119 9.48 21.23 5.36
C ASN A 119 10.88 20.59 5.27
N ALA A 120 11.15 19.87 4.18
CA ALA A 120 12.39 19.12 3.99
C ALA A 120 13.61 20.04 4.05
N GLY A 121 14.57 19.71 4.90
CA GLY A 121 15.80 20.48 5.08
C GLY A 121 17.05 19.60 5.07
N PRO A 122 18.25 20.20 5.08
CA PRO A 122 19.52 19.46 5.00
C PRO A 122 19.67 18.37 6.07
N ASN A 123 19.17 18.61 7.29
CA ASN A 123 19.20 17.63 8.39
C ASN A 123 18.45 16.33 8.08
N ASP A 124 17.44 16.38 7.23
CA ASP A 124 16.66 15.20 6.85
C ASP A 124 17.36 14.37 5.77
N ALA A 125 18.27 14.97 5.00
CA ALA A 125 19.03 14.30 3.95
C ALA A 125 20.08 13.32 4.50
N TYR A 126 20.51 13.51 5.74
CA TYR A 126 21.41 12.59 6.44
C TYR A 126 20.70 11.34 6.98
N LYS A 127 19.36 11.31 6.96
CA LYS A 127 18.56 10.20 7.47
C LYS A 127 18.22 9.21 6.36
N SER A 128 18.20 7.95 6.72
CA SER A 128 17.73 6.87 5.86
C SER A 128 16.46 6.21 6.39
N TYR A 129 15.60 5.77 5.47
CA TYR A 129 14.25 5.33 5.74
C TYR A 129 14.00 3.95 5.13
N THR A 130 13.67 2.99 5.98
CA THR A 130 13.31 1.62 5.61
C THR A 130 11.80 1.46 5.73
N CYS A 131 11.12 0.93 4.71
CA CYS A 131 9.71 0.58 4.85
C CYS A 131 9.55 -0.84 5.41
N ARG A 132 8.57 -1.03 6.29
CA ARG A 132 8.17 -2.34 6.83
C ARG A 132 6.79 -2.71 6.30
N THR A 133 6.70 -3.81 5.58
CA THR A 133 5.47 -4.32 4.98
C THR A 133 4.99 -5.60 5.66
N VAL A 134 3.70 -5.91 5.53
CA VAL A 134 3.11 -7.20 5.89
C VAL A 134 2.28 -7.74 4.74
N ASN A 135 2.43 -9.04 4.47
CA ASN A 135 1.53 -9.77 3.58
C ASN A 135 0.27 -10.17 4.36
N ARG A 136 -0.89 -9.63 3.97
CA ARG A 136 -2.18 -9.82 4.65
C ARG A 136 -2.70 -11.26 4.57
N LEU A 137 -2.25 -12.05 3.60
CA LEU A 137 -2.67 -13.44 3.44
C LEU A 137 -1.83 -14.40 4.29
N THR A 138 -0.51 -14.17 4.36
CA THR A 138 0.42 -15.07 5.06
C THR A 138 0.81 -14.58 6.47
N GLY A 139 0.62 -13.30 6.76
CA GLY A 139 1.11 -12.64 7.98
C GLY A 139 2.61 -12.34 7.99
N GLU A 140 3.34 -12.65 6.90
CA GLU A 140 4.79 -12.45 6.84
C GLU A 140 5.14 -10.96 6.80
N VAL A 141 6.04 -10.55 7.70
CA VAL A 141 6.55 -9.19 7.79
C VAL A 141 7.90 -9.11 7.10
N GLN A 142 8.08 -8.09 6.24
CA GLN A 142 9.31 -7.86 5.51
C GLN A 142 9.72 -6.40 5.60
N ALA A 143 11.03 -6.13 5.68
CA ALA A 143 11.58 -4.79 5.55
C ALA A 143 12.18 -4.60 4.16
N SER A 144 12.25 -3.36 3.69
CA SER A 144 12.91 -3.06 2.42
C SER A 144 14.37 -3.46 2.44
N THR A 145 14.83 -4.08 1.35
CA THR A 145 16.22 -4.55 1.22
C THR A 145 17.21 -3.39 1.28
N TYR A 146 16.83 -2.25 0.70
CA TYR A 146 17.63 -1.03 0.69
C TYR A 146 16.82 0.12 1.28
N PRO A 147 17.38 0.89 2.23
CA PRO A 147 16.74 2.10 2.73
C PRO A 147 16.86 3.21 1.70
N GLY A 148 15.84 4.06 1.61
CA GLY A 148 15.86 5.25 0.76
C GLY A 148 16.23 6.50 1.55
N ARG A 149 16.72 7.51 0.85
CA ARG A 149 17.04 8.82 1.41
C ARG A 149 16.30 9.91 0.65
N ILE A 150 16.20 11.09 1.25
CA ILE A 150 15.77 12.28 0.51
C ILE A 150 16.99 13.10 0.13
N ILE A 151 17.00 13.58 -1.11
CA ILE A 151 18.07 14.43 -1.64
C ILE A 151 17.52 15.85 -1.73
N VAL A 152 17.96 16.70 -0.80
CA VAL A 152 17.50 18.09 -0.73
C VAL A 152 18.28 18.93 -1.73
N THR A 153 17.55 19.62 -2.59
CA THR A 153 18.08 20.47 -3.65
C THR A 153 17.77 21.94 -3.38
N GLU A 154 18.72 22.81 -3.71
CA GLU A 154 18.51 24.26 -3.66
C GLU A 154 17.95 24.76 -5.01
N PRO A 155 16.83 25.47 -5.01
CA PRO A 155 16.22 25.97 -6.24
C PRO A 155 17.04 27.13 -6.84
N LYS A 156 17.39 27.01 -8.12
CA LYS A 156 18.07 28.07 -8.88
C LYS A 156 17.02 28.99 -9.52
N GLY A 157 16.41 29.84 -8.69
CA GLY A 157 15.36 30.78 -9.12
C GLY A 157 13.95 30.22 -8.98
N MET A 158 12.96 30.92 -9.57
CA MET A 158 11.55 30.56 -9.45
C MET A 158 11.24 29.27 -10.22
N VAL A 159 10.59 28.32 -9.55
CA VAL A 159 10.17 27.03 -10.10
C VAL A 159 8.66 26.90 -9.94
N GLN A 160 7.95 26.75 -11.06
CA GLN A 160 6.50 26.54 -11.05
C GLN A 160 6.13 25.27 -10.25
N PRO A 161 5.08 25.31 -9.39
CA PRO A 161 4.64 24.14 -8.64
C PRO A 161 4.27 22.96 -9.55
N ARG A 162 4.83 21.78 -9.27
CA ARG A 162 4.51 20.52 -9.94
C ARG A 162 4.04 19.49 -8.92
N ILE A 163 2.85 18.92 -9.15
CA ILE A 163 2.31 17.85 -8.32
C ILE A 163 3.20 16.60 -8.47
N ASN A 164 3.74 16.12 -7.35
CA ASN A 164 4.63 14.94 -7.26
C ASN A 164 3.93 13.70 -6.67
N VAL A 165 2.65 13.82 -6.33
CA VAL A 165 1.78 12.70 -5.94
C VAL A 165 0.88 12.26 -7.10
N GLU A 166 0.24 11.11 -6.96
CA GLU A 166 -0.68 10.58 -7.97
C GLU A 166 -1.88 11.53 -8.15
N LYS A 167 -2.00 12.13 -9.34
CA LYS A 167 -3.02 13.15 -9.66
C LYS A 167 -4.44 12.58 -9.65
N HIS A 168 -4.59 11.32 -10.00
CA HIS A 168 -5.87 10.64 -10.13
C HIS A 168 -5.91 9.44 -9.19
N SER A 169 -6.25 9.70 -7.93
CA SER A 169 -6.30 8.69 -6.89
C SER A 169 -7.76 8.37 -6.56
N MET A 170 -8.24 7.19 -7.00
CA MET A 170 -9.54 6.68 -6.55
C MET A 170 -9.36 6.06 -5.15
N ARG A 171 -10.24 6.45 -4.21
CA ARG A 171 -10.20 5.93 -2.84
C ARG A 171 -11.58 5.42 -2.45
N HIS A 172 -11.64 4.15 -2.06
CA HIS A 172 -12.81 3.59 -1.39
C HIS A 172 -12.71 3.91 0.09
N VAL A 173 -13.73 4.57 0.63
CA VAL A 173 -13.79 4.96 2.04
C VAL A 173 -15.05 4.35 2.64
N VAL A 174 -14.95 3.85 3.87
CA VAL A 174 -16.11 3.38 4.61
C VAL A 174 -17.00 4.57 4.97
N LEU A 175 -18.32 4.40 4.94
CA LEU A 175 -19.25 5.44 5.39
C LEU A 175 -18.87 5.88 6.82
N ASN A 176 -18.75 7.19 7.03
CA ASN A 176 -18.26 7.82 8.28
C ASN A 176 -16.79 7.53 8.64
N GLY A 177 -16.00 6.97 7.72
CA GLY A 177 -14.56 6.84 7.87
C GLY A 177 -13.83 8.16 7.59
N GLN A 178 -12.75 8.42 8.32
CA GLN A 178 -11.84 9.51 8.01
C GLN A 178 -10.92 9.13 6.85
N THR A 179 -10.64 10.07 5.95
CA THR A 179 -9.70 9.89 4.85
C THR A 179 -8.84 11.14 4.68
N THR A 180 -7.61 10.94 4.22
CA THR A 180 -6.65 12.02 3.95
C THR A 180 -6.30 11.98 2.47
N LEU A 181 -6.55 13.10 1.78
CA LEU A 181 -6.25 13.25 0.35
C LEU A 181 -4.93 14.02 0.20
N PRO A 182 -3.87 13.39 -0.33
CA PRO A 182 -2.60 14.08 -0.53
C PRO A 182 -2.72 15.06 -1.72
N CYS A 183 -2.34 16.31 -1.48
CA CYS A 183 -2.11 17.31 -2.50
C CYS A 183 -0.75 17.91 -2.24
N ILE A 184 0.31 17.27 -2.75
CA ILE A 184 1.68 17.76 -2.61
C ILE A 184 2.18 18.20 -3.97
N ALA A 185 2.73 19.40 -4.00
CA ALA A 185 3.45 19.94 -5.12
C ALA A 185 4.83 20.44 -4.67
N GLN A 186 5.81 20.30 -5.55
CA GLN A 186 7.12 20.90 -5.36
C GLN A 186 7.24 22.17 -6.21
N GLY A 187 7.64 23.28 -5.61
CA GLY A 187 7.87 24.56 -6.29
C GLY A 187 8.81 25.48 -5.51
N HIS A 188 9.20 26.59 -6.15
CA HIS A 188 9.91 27.70 -5.49
C HIS A 188 9.38 29.05 -6.01
N PRO A 189 8.88 29.96 -5.14
CA PRO A 189 8.67 29.81 -3.69
C PRO A 189 7.78 28.61 -3.32
N VAL A 190 7.86 28.16 -2.07
CA VAL A 190 7.11 26.98 -1.60
C VAL A 190 5.60 27.21 -1.84
N PRO A 191 4.89 26.26 -2.49
CA PRO A 191 3.48 26.43 -2.81
C PRO A 191 2.59 26.57 -1.57
N THR A 192 1.45 27.23 -1.73
CA THR A 192 0.38 27.26 -0.72
C THR A 192 -0.84 26.48 -1.23
N TYR A 193 -1.58 25.85 -0.32
CA TYR A 193 -2.72 25.00 -0.61
C TYR A 193 -4.00 25.69 -0.14
N ARG A 194 -5.06 25.67 -0.95
CA ARG A 194 -6.37 26.26 -0.67
C ARG A 194 -7.48 25.32 -1.15
#